data_AF-A0A4R0QX40-F1
#
_entry.id   AF-A0A4R0QX40-F1
#
_cell.length_a   1.000
_cell.length_b   1.000
_cell.length_c   1.000
_cell.angle_alpha   90.00
_cell.angle_beta   90.00
_cell.angle_gamma   90.00
#
_symmetry.space_group_name_H-M   'P 1'
#
loop_
_entity.id
_entity.type
_entity.pdbx_description
1 polymer ?
#
loop_
_entity_poly.entity_id
_entity_poly.type
_entity_poly.pdbx_seq_one_letter_code
_entity_poly.pdbx_strand_id
1 'polypeptide(L)'
;MGESASGQGPDMKNDARFAPILADLETISRELQEEGFLKTLTGTDGASVTIEFGVWGEEGEAEPSVIVSIDSPEDFEGEDDLLDDFEAEVLERLEAASRGWSTEATDLLGDDRQVVLLFNGEDV
;
A
#
# COMPACT_ATOMS: atom_id res chain seq x y z
N MET A 1 -19.13 12.59 25.56
CA MET A 1 -18.40 11.31 25.79
C MET A 1 -18.88 10.38 24.71
N GLY A 2 -18.16 10.34 23.58
CA GLY A 2 -18.47 9.44 22.47
C GLY A 2 -17.45 8.32 22.49
N GLU A 3 -17.82 7.20 23.09
CA GLU A 3 -17.17 5.92 22.81
C GLU A 3 -17.61 5.51 21.40
N SER A 4 -16.80 5.83 20.40
CA SER A 4 -16.86 5.12 19.13
C SER A 4 -16.08 3.84 19.34
N ALA A 5 -16.80 2.73 19.41
CA ALA A 5 -16.24 1.40 19.45
C ALA A 5 -15.52 1.11 18.13
N SER A 6 -14.25 1.51 18.03
CA SER A 6 -13.34 0.94 17.03
C SER A 6 -13.13 -0.52 17.43
N GLY A 7 -13.65 -1.45 16.62
CA GLY A 7 -13.10 -2.81 16.59
C GLY A 7 -11.62 -2.67 16.28
N GLN A 8 -10.79 -2.67 17.33
CA GLN A 8 -9.36 -2.45 17.23
C GLN A 8 -8.76 -3.70 16.57
N GLY A 9 -8.65 -3.66 15.24
CA GLY A 9 -7.58 -4.38 14.56
C GLY A 9 -6.22 -4.00 15.20
N PRO A 10 -5.20 -4.85 15.09
CA PRO A 10 -3.90 -4.56 15.66
C PRO A 10 -3.41 -3.19 15.17
N ASP A 11 -2.77 -2.41 16.06
CA ASP A 11 -2.16 -1.15 15.67
C ASP A 11 -0.90 -1.43 14.83
N MET A 12 -1.09 -1.65 13.53
CA MET A 12 -0.05 -2.16 12.63
C MET A 12 1.15 -1.19 12.51
N LYS A 13 0.95 0.11 12.82
CA LYS A 13 1.98 1.14 12.73
C LYS A 13 2.87 1.19 13.97
N ASN A 14 2.35 0.87 15.15
CA ASN A 14 3.11 0.92 16.41
C ASN A 14 3.43 -0.46 17.00
N ASP A 15 2.94 -1.54 16.39
CA ASP A 15 3.18 -2.91 16.86
C ASP A 15 4.49 -3.49 16.27
N ALA A 16 5.39 -3.90 17.17
CA ALA A 16 6.72 -4.41 16.83
C ALA A 16 6.70 -5.65 15.92
N ARG A 17 5.59 -6.41 15.88
CA ARG A 17 5.42 -7.56 14.99
C ARG A 17 5.38 -7.16 13.52
N PHE A 18 4.92 -5.95 13.23
CA PHE A 18 4.84 -5.41 11.87
C PHE A 18 6.06 -4.58 11.49
N ALA A 19 6.95 -4.25 12.43
CA ALA A 19 8.18 -3.51 12.16
C ALA A 19 9.02 -4.03 10.97
N PRO A 20 9.29 -5.34 10.82
CA PRO A 20 10.00 -5.84 9.64
C PRO A 20 9.20 -5.63 8.35
N ILE A 21 7.87 -5.76 8.41
CA ILE A 21 7.01 -5.56 7.25
C ILE A 21 6.99 -4.09 6.83
N LEU A 22 6.82 -3.17 7.78
CA LEU A 22 6.87 -1.73 7.51
C LEU A 22 8.21 -1.32 6.89
N ALA A 23 9.31 -1.93 7.31
CA ALA A 23 10.62 -1.69 6.70
C ALA A 23 10.70 -2.22 5.25
N ASP A 24 10.07 -3.35 4.96
CA ASP A 24 9.96 -3.86 3.58
C ASP A 24 9.07 -2.92 2.73
N LEU A 25 7.92 -2.48 3.24
CA LEU A 25 7.04 -1.54 2.52
C LEU A 25 7.74 -0.22 2.21
N GLU A 26 8.48 0.35 3.17
CA GLU A 26 9.31 1.55 2.97
C GLU A 26 10.41 1.29 1.92
N THR A 27 11.01 0.11 1.93
CA THR A 27 12.02 -0.28 0.94
C THR A 27 11.41 -0.36 -0.46
N ILE A 28 10.27 -1.01 -0.63
CA ILE A 28 9.56 -1.13 -1.91
C ILE A 28 9.16 0.24 -2.44
N SER A 29 8.58 1.10 -1.57
CA SER A 29 8.23 2.49 -1.90
C SER A 29 9.44 3.26 -2.42
N ARG A 30 10.59 3.16 -1.73
CA ARG A 30 11.83 3.80 -2.16
C ARG A 30 12.33 3.26 -3.50
N GLU A 31 12.34 1.94 -3.68
CA GLU A 31 12.82 1.31 -4.92
C GLU A 31 11.96 1.71 -6.13
N LEU A 32 10.63 1.71 -6.01
CA LEU A 32 9.71 2.16 -7.06
C LEU A 32 9.99 3.61 -7.48
N GLN A 33 10.33 4.46 -6.51
CA GLN A 33 10.69 5.86 -6.76
C GLN A 33 12.06 5.99 -7.43
N GLU A 34 13.08 5.25 -6.96
CA GLU A 34 14.46 5.30 -7.47
C GLU A 34 14.59 4.71 -8.88
N GLU A 35 13.82 3.68 -9.20
CA GLU A 35 13.83 3.03 -10.52
C GLU A 35 13.06 3.82 -11.59
N GLY A 36 12.32 4.85 -11.19
CA GLY A 36 11.60 5.73 -12.10
C GLY A 36 10.27 5.16 -12.60
N PHE A 37 9.71 4.13 -11.93
CA PHE A 37 8.39 3.58 -12.26
C PHE A 37 7.31 4.67 -12.23
N LEU A 38 7.35 5.56 -11.23
CA LEU A 38 6.39 6.67 -11.12
C LEU A 38 6.49 7.67 -12.27
N LYS A 39 7.68 7.86 -12.83
CA LYS A 39 7.85 8.73 -14.00
C LYS A 39 7.24 8.10 -15.25
N THR A 40 7.38 6.78 -15.40
CA THR A 40 6.74 6.04 -16.50
C THR A 40 5.21 6.05 -16.34
N LEU A 41 4.71 5.84 -15.12
CA LEU A 41 3.29 5.82 -14.82
C LEU A 41 2.62 7.19 -14.98
N THR A 42 3.21 8.23 -14.38
CA THR A 42 2.60 9.56 -14.33
C THR A 42 3.01 10.47 -15.49
N GLY A 43 4.10 10.14 -16.20
CA GLY A 43 4.71 11.02 -17.19
C GLY A 43 5.41 12.24 -16.58
N THR A 44 5.40 12.40 -15.25
CA THR A 44 5.88 13.59 -14.55
C THR A 44 7.13 13.32 -13.72
N ASP A 45 7.95 14.36 -13.55
CA ASP A 45 9.02 14.36 -12.56
C ASP A 45 8.48 14.91 -11.24
N GLY A 46 8.83 14.27 -10.12
CA GLY A 46 8.43 14.73 -8.78
C GLY A 46 7.23 13.98 -8.17
N ALA A 47 6.69 12.98 -8.87
CA ALA A 47 5.77 12.04 -8.26
C ALA A 47 6.45 11.24 -7.13
N SER A 48 5.68 10.90 -6.11
CA SER A 48 6.11 10.10 -4.96
C SER A 48 5.12 8.97 -4.69
N VAL A 49 5.61 7.88 -4.11
CA VAL A 49 4.77 6.74 -3.73
C VAL A 49 5.00 6.40 -2.28
N THR A 50 3.92 6.19 -1.55
CA THR A 50 3.93 5.69 -0.17
C THR A 50 3.17 4.38 -0.14
N ILE A 51 3.75 3.37 0.50
CA ILE A 51 3.09 2.08 0.72
C ILE A 51 2.96 1.88 2.22
N GLU A 52 1.75 1.68 2.70
CA GLU A 52 1.47 1.54 4.12
C GLU A 52 0.35 0.55 4.40
N PHE A 53 0.29 0.05 5.64
CA PHE A 53 -0.90 -0.66 6.09
C PHE A 53 -1.97 0.31 6.56
N GLY A 54 -3.19 0.03 6.13
CA GLY A 54 -4.38 0.69 6.59
C GLY A 54 -5.54 -0.28 6.69
N VAL A 55 -6.73 0.31 6.83
CA VAL A 55 -8.00 -0.39 6.71
C VAL A 55 -8.77 0.24 5.57
N TRP A 56 -9.27 -0.57 4.66
CA TRP A 56 -10.05 -0.10 3.50
C TRP A 56 -11.37 -0.85 3.40
N GLY A 57 -12.42 -0.16 2.98
CA GLY A 57 -13.78 -0.70 2.86
C GLY A 57 -14.83 0.18 3.53
N GLU A 58 -16.10 -0.18 3.33
CA GLU A 58 -17.24 0.54 3.92
C GLU A 58 -17.30 0.34 5.45
N GLU A 59 -18.01 1.24 6.14
CA GLU A 59 -18.12 1.22 7.60
C GLU A 59 -18.78 -0.10 8.07
N GLY A 60 -17.97 -1.00 8.67
CA GLY A 60 -18.39 -2.33 9.11
C GLY A 60 -17.88 -3.50 8.26
N GLU A 61 -17.31 -3.20 7.09
CA GLU A 61 -16.68 -4.15 6.16
C GLU A 61 -15.21 -3.79 5.89
N ALA A 62 -14.66 -2.83 6.64
CA ALA A 62 -13.27 -2.42 6.48
C ALA A 62 -12.30 -3.56 6.90
N GLU A 63 -11.44 -3.96 5.97
CA GLU A 63 -10.47 -5.03 6.14
C GLU A 63 -9.04 -4.49 6.16
N PRO A 64 -8.08 -5.23 6.75
CA PRO A 64 -6.66 -4.91 6.63
C PRO A 64 -6.24 -4.86 5.16
N SER A 65 -5.63 -3.75 4.75
CA SER A 65 -5.21 -3.54 3.36
C SER A 65 -3.83 -2.91 3.28
N VAL A 66 -3.13 -3.20 2.19
CA VAL A 66 -1.95 -2.44 1.78
C VAL A 66 -2.42 -1.29 0.92
N ILE A 67 -2.22 -0.06 1.38
CA ILE A 67 -2.58 1.15 0.68
C ILE A 67 -1.34 1.68 -0.01
N VAL A 68 -1.41 1.80 -1.33
CA VAL A 68 -0.37 2.32 -2.21
C VAL A 68 -0.83 3.69 -2.68
N SER A 69 -0.30 4.75 -2.08
CA SER A 69 -0.65 6.14 -2.40
C SER A 69 0.40 6.76 -3.32
N ILE A 70 -0.01 7.16 -4.51
CA ILE A 70 0.81 7.90 -5.46
C ILE A 70 0.40 9.37 -5.39
N ASP A 71 1.34 10.23 -5.03
CA ASP A 71 1.17 11.70 -5.03
C ASP A 71 1.93 12.26 -6.23
N SER A 72 1.19 12.88 -7.15
CA SER A 72 1.70 13.42 -8.40
C SER A 72 1.30 14.89 -8.54
N PRO A 73 2.23 15.77 -8.98
CA PRO A 73 1.93 17.19 -9.17
C PRO A 73 0.93 17.44 -10.31
N GLU A 74 0.75 16.49 -11.22
CA GLU A 74 -0.24 16.53 -12.30
C GLU A 74 -1.27 15.40 -12.11
N ASP A 75 -2.48 15.63 -12.62
CA ASP A 75 -3.53 14.61 -12.69
C ASP A 75 -3.05 13.38 -13.47
N PHE A 76 -3.56 12.21 -13.10
CA PHE A 76 -3.27 10.98 -13.83
C PHE A 76 -3.93 11.03 -15.20
N GLU A 77 -3.13 11.21 -16.24
CA GLU A 77 -3.55 11.07 -17.65
C GLU A 77 -3.05 9.74 -18.26
N GLY A 78 -2.59 8.80 -17.44
CA GLY A 78 -2.05 7.51 -17.88
C GLY A 78 -3.12 6.56 -18.41
N GLU A 79 -2.68 5.59 -19.21
CA GLU A 79 -3.54 4.51 -19.72
C GLU A 79 -3.78 3.48 -18.59
N ASP A 80 -4.99 2.89 -18.52
CA ASP A 80 -5.32 1.82 -17.56
C ASP A 80 -4.27 0.69 -17.58
N ASP A 81 -3.74 0.34 -18.76
CA ASP A 81 -2.70 -0.68 -18.91
C ASP A 81 -1.40 -0.34 -18.13
N LEU A 82 -1.05 0.95 -17.99
CA LEU A 82 0.12 1.37 -17.20
C LEU A 82 -0.14 1.22 -15.70
N LEU A 83 -1.40 1.40 -15.28
CA LEU A 83 -1.82 1.22 -13.90
C LEU A 83 -1.78 -0.27 -13.52
N ASP A 84 -2.29 -1.15 -14.40
CA ASP A 84 -2.20 -2.60 -14.27
C ASP A 84 -0.75 -3.08 -14.18
N ASP A 85 0.15 -2.61 -15.06
CA ASP A 85 1.59 -2.94 -15.01
C ASP A 85 2.22 -2.49 -13.68
N PHE A 86 1.86 -1.29 -13.19
CA PHE A 86 2.36 -0.80 -11.91
C PHE A 86 1.81 -1.60 -10.72
N GLU A 87 0.52 -1.92 -10.71
CA GLU A 87 -0.08 -2.78 -9.68
C GLU A 87 0.60 -4.15 -9.66
N ALA A 88 0.80 -4.77 -10.82
CA ALA A 88 1.48 -6.05 -10.94
C ALA A 88 2.91 -6.02 -10.38
N GLU A 89 3.67 -4.95 -10.66
CA GLU A 89 5.01 -4.76 -10.12
C GLU A 89 5.00 -4.62 -8.59
N VAL A 90 4.07 -3.83 -8.04
CA VAL A 90 3.90 -3.69 -6.59
C VAL A 90 3.55 -5.03 -5.96
N LEU A 91 2.62 -5.78 -6.55
CA LEU A 91 2.23 -7.11 -6.09
C LEU A 91 3.39 -8.10 -6.11
N GLU A 92 4.21 -8.11 -7.16
CA GLU A 92 5.38 -8.99 -7.25
C GLU A 92 6.39 -8.70 -6.12
N ARG A 93 6.66 -7.42 -5.85
CA ARG A 93 7.57 -6.99 -4.77
C ARG A 93 7.01 -7.32 -3.39
N LEU A 94 5.71 -7.09 -3.19
CA LEU A 94 5.03 -7.46 -1.94
C LEU A 94 5.06 -8.98 -1.72
N GLU A 95 4.83 -9.78 -2.76
CA GLU A 95 4.92 -11.23 -2.67
C GLU A 95 6.34 -11.66 -2.27
N ALA A 96 7.35 -11.09 -2.93
CA ALA A 96 8.76 -11.37 -2.64
C ALA A 96 9.12 -11.01 -1.19
N ALA A 97 8.71 -9.84 -0.70
CA ALA A 97 8.91 -9.42 0.69
C ALA A 97 8.15 -10.33 1.67
N SER A 98 6.91 -10.71 1.32
CA SER A 98 6.04 -11.54 2.19
C SER A 98 6.63 -12.89 2.57
N ARG A 99 7.53 -13.44 1.74
CA ARG A 99 8.26 -14.68 2.03
C ARG A 99 9.16 -14.58 3.27
N GLY A 100 9.57 -13.36 3.64
CA GLY A 100 10.36 -13.08 4.85
C GLY A 100 9.52 -12.74 6.08
N TRP A 101 8.21 -12.56 5.93
CA TRP A 101 7.34 -12.11 7.02
C TRP A 101 7.04 -13.24 8.00
N SER A 102 6.89 -12.87 9.27
CA SER A 102 6.54 -13.84 10.32
C SER A 102 5.11 -14.32 10.15
N THR A 103 4.88 -15.62 10.35
CA THR A 103 3.54 -16.22 10.25
C THR A 103 2.51 -15.52 11.14
N GLU A 104 2.92 -15.09 12.33
CA GLU A 104 2.04 -14.33 13.24
C GLU A 104 1.59 -12.99 12.65
N ALA A 105 2.47 -12.30 11.91
CA ALA A 105 2.12 -11.02 11.31
C ALA A 105 1.30 -11.20 10.03
N THR A 106 1.58 -12.25 9.23
CA THR A 106 0.75 -12.58 8.07
C THR A 106 -0.65 -13.04 8.45
N ASP A 107 -0.80 -13.84 9.52
CA ASP A 107 -2.11 -14.29 10.03
C ASP A 107 -2.98 -13.12 10.48
N LEU A 108 -2.38 -12.12 11.13
CA LEU A 108 -3.07 -10.89 11.54
C LEU A 108 -3.49 -9.99 10.37
N LEU A 109 -2.79 -10.07 9.24
CA LEU A 109 -3.11 -9.29 8.05
C LEU A 109 -4.16 -9.97 7.17
N GLY A 110 -4.41 -11.27 7.36
CA GLY A 110 -5.23 -12.07 6.45
C GLY A 110 -4.43 -12.61 5.26
N ASP A 111 -4.86 -13.77 4.76
CA ASP A 111 -4.25 -14.45 3.61
C ASP A 111 -4.55 -13.72 2.29
N ASP A 112 -5.72 -13.07 2.21
CA ASP A 112 -6.27 -12.38 1.03
C ASP A 112 -6.23 -10.84 1.21
N ARG A 113 -5.07 -10.32 1.60
CA ARG A 113 -4.89 -8.87 1.81
C ARG A 113 -5.25 -8.11 0.53
N GLN A 114 -6.20 -7.19 0.65
CA GLN A 114 -6.50 -6.25 -0.41
C GLN A 114 -5.32 -5.28 -0.60
N VAL A 115 -4.92 -5.08 -1.85
CA VAL A 115 -4.04 -3.97 -2.24
C VAL A 115 -4.92 -2.89 -2.87
N VAL A 116 -4.77 -1.67 -2.39
CA VAL A 116 -5.55 -0.51 -2.81
C VAL A 116 -4.60 0.51 -3.39
N LEU A 117 -4.75 0.85 -4.66
CA LEU A 117 -4.04 1.95 -5.27
C LEU A 117 -4.86 3.23 -5.14
N LEU A 118 -4.22 4.29 -4.66
CA LEU A 118 -4.79 5.62 -4.56
C LEU A 118 -3.91 6.58 -5.34
N PHE A 119 -4.50 7.35 -6.25
CA PHE A 119 -3.81 8.41 -6.98
C PHE A 119 -4.30 9.76 -6.50
N ASN A 120 -3.39 10.60 -5.98
CA ASN A 120 -3.72 11.90 -5.35
C ASN A 120 -4.84 11.81 -4.29
N GLY A 121 -4.98 10.65 -3.65
CA GLY A 121 -5.99 10.37 -2.63
C GLY A 121 -7.35 9.89 -3.14
N GLU A 122 -7.51 9.70 -4.46
CA GLU A 122 -8.70 9.10 -5.08
C GLU A 122 -8.43 7.63 -5.46
N ASP A 123 -9.45 6.78 -5.36
CA ASP A 123 -9.36 5.40 -5.89
C ASP A 123 -9.35 5.43 -7.41
N VAL A 124 -8.49 4.60 -8.00
CA VAL A 124 -8.26 4.50 -9.44
C VAL A 124 -8.46 3.07 -9.92
#